data_AF-A0A409XCT2-F1
#
_entry.id   AF-A0A409XCT2-F1
#
_cell.length_a   1.000
_cell.length_b   1.000
_cell.length_c   1.000
_cell.angle_alpha   90.00
_cell.angle_beta   90.00
_cell.angle_gamma   90.00
#
_symmetry.space_group_name_H-M   'P 1'
#
loop_
_entity.id
_entity.type
_entity.pdbx_description
1 polymer ?
#
loop_
_entity_poly.entity_id
_entity_poly.type
_entity_poly.pdbx_seq_one_letter_code
_entity_poly.pdbx_strand_id
1 'polypeptide(L)'
;MATGHDGGIVHSVHKMAFFKSALAISLLVATNVLNVGAAATPLPCVILPPGDYVIQSVTINPGVPLNVGSPNTLGNVIVMRNNAPQPELGVWRVQPADQGGFHILNVGLRRNVTSIHLVESNLFLPVVGVTNTPATTYAIQCAGGGEYVIKNVVADQLWTPVPSSDPYVSTIELLPSSGSRSQHWNFVPA
;
A
#
# COMPACT_ATOMS: atom_id res chain seq x y z
N MET A 1 90.56 -18.00 7.13
CA MET A 1 89.84 -18.80 8.14
C MET A 1 89.10 -19.90 7.41
N ALA A 2 89.30 -21.13 7.87
CA ALA A 2 89.03 -22.37 7.15
C ALA A 2 87.64 -22.94 7.44
N THR A 3 87.25 -23.85 6.55
CA THR A 3 86.07 -24.70 6.44
C THR A 3 85.92 -25.78 7.53
N GLY A 4 84.67 -26.15 7.85
CA GLY A 4 84.17 -27.53 7.74
C GLY A 4 84.14 -28.47 8.96
N HIS A 5 83.23 -29.47 8.84
CA HIS A 5 83.03 -30.76 9.56
C HIS A 5 82.03 -30.76 10.74
N ASP A 6 80.86 -31.41 10.60
CA ASP A 6 80.51 -32.87 10.68
C ASP A 6 80.28 -33.29 12.14
N GLY A 7 79.33 -34.14 12.58
CA GLY A 7 78.35 -35.05 11.98
C GLY A 7 77.77 -35.99 13.08
N GLY A 8 76.80 -36.86 12.73
CA GLY A 8 76.32 -38.05 13.49
C GLY A 8 75.07 -37.81 14.38
N ILE A 9 73.84 -38.32 14.17
CA ILE A 9 73.24 -39.66 13.84
C ILE A 9 73.57 -40.71 14.94
N VAL A 10 72.63 -41.42 15.63
CA VAL A 10 71.85 -42.60 15.19
C VAL A 10 70.94 -43.16 16.33
N HIS A 11 69.65 -43.39 15.99
CA HIS A 11 68.69 -44.48 16.31
C HIS A 11 68.36 -44.92 17.77
N SER A 12 67.07 -45.19 18.08
CA SER A 12 66.44 -46.52 17.83
C SER A 12 65.16 -46.79 18.65
N VAL A 13 64.03 -46.85 17.94
CA VAL A 13 62.91 -47.83 17.93
C VAL A 13 62.60 -48.71 19.18
N HIS A 14 61.33 -48.71 19.66
CA HIS A 14 60.38 -49.86 19.56
C HIS A 14 59.13 -49.81 20.49
N LYS A 15 57.99 -50.19 19.86
CA LYS A 15 56.88 -51.06 20.32
C LYS A 15 55.58 -50.46 20.91
N MET A 16 54.52 -50.93 20.25
CA MET A 16 53.06 -50.84 20.46
C MET A 16 52.58 -51.45 21.80
N ALA A 17 51.47 -50.94 22.36
CA ALA A 17 50.12 -51.54 22.30
C ALA A 17 49.19 -51.14 23.47
N PHE A 18 47.97 -50.70 23.12
CA PHE A 18 46.65 -50.90 23.74
C PHE A 18 46.43 -50.97 25.28
N PHE A 19 45.57 -50.11 25.85
CA PHE A 19 44.14 -50.42 26.16
C PHE A 19 43.40 -49.26 26.88
N LYS A 20 42.27 -48.85 26.27
CA LYS A 20 40.98 -48.36 26.80
C LYS A 20 40.91 -47.62 28.16
N SER A 21 40.37 -46.40 28.14
CA SER A 21 39.20 -46.04 28.96
C SER A 21 38.47 -44.82 28.39
N ALA A 22 37.16 -44.95 28.31
CA ALA A 22 36.23 -44.04 27.67
C ALA A 22 35.81 -42.90 28.60
N LEU A 23 35.72 -41.69 28.04
CA LEU A 23 34.83 -40.65 28.54
C LEU A 23 34.31 -39.88 27.32
N ALA A 24 33.16 -40.34 26.83
CA ALA A 24 32.38 -39.61 25.84
C ALA A 24 31.70 -38.44 26.54
N ILE A 25 32.20 -37.22 26.32
CA ILE A 25 31.47 -36.00 26.64
C ILE A 25 30.61 -35.70 25.41
N SER A 26 29.35 -36.15 25.45
CA SER A 26 28.34 -35.75 24.47
C SER A 26 28.07 -34.26 24.62
N LEU A 27 28.58 -33.46 23.67
CA LEU A 27 28.17 -32.07 23.52
C LEU A 27 26.80 -32.07 22.85
N LEU A 28 25.75 -31.81 23.64
CA LEU A 28 24.43 -31.47 23.11
C LEU A 28 24.55 -30.10 22.41
N VAL A 29 24.79 -30.11 21.10
CA VAL A 29 24.50 -28.94 20.26
C VAL A 29 22.98 -28.87 20.18
N ALA A 30 22.38 -28.01 21.00
CA ALA A 30 21.02 -27.58 20.79
C ALA A 30 20.99 -26.83 19.46
N THR A 31 20.59 -27.52 18.39
CA THR A 31 20.08 -26.85 17.20
C THR A 31 18.81 -26.15 17.63
N ASN A 32 18.94 -24.89 18.04
CA ASN A 32 17.85 -23.94 17.88
C ASN A 32 17.62 -23.88 16.38
N VAL A 33 16.78 -24.79 15.87
CA VAL A 33 16.08 -24.55 14.61
C VAL A 33 15.24 -23.34 14.93
N LEU A 34 15.78 -22.15 14.63
CA LEU A 34 14.98 -20.96 14.44
C LEU A 34 13.96 -21.38 13.40
N ASN A 35 12.77 -21.72 13.88
CA ASN A 35 11.59 -21.79 13.06
C ASN A 35 11.39 -20.35 12.60
N VAL A 36 12.09 -19.98 11.52
CA VAL A 36 11.76 -18.84 10.71
C VAL A 36 10.42 -19.22 10.11
N GLY A 37 9.35 -19.02 10.89
CA GLY A 37 8.01 -18.96 10.35
C GLY A 37 8.13 -18.02 9.17
N ALA A 38 7.84 -18.53 7.97
CA ALA A 38 7.93 -17.77 6.75
C ALA A 38 7.23 -16.44 7.01
N ALA A 39 8.01 -15.37 7.16
CA ALA A 39 7.44 -14.04 7.16
C ALA A 39 6.72 -13.99 5.82
N ALA A 40 5.39 -13.82 5.86
CA ALA A 40 4.62 -13.63 4.65
C ALA A 40 5.38 -12.56 3.86
N THR A 41 5.89 -12.92 2.68
CA THR A 41 6.62 -11.99 1.83
C THR A 41 5.72 -10.77 1.70
N PRO A 42 6.18 -9.57 2.10
CA PRO A 42 5.38 -8.37 1.96
C PRO A 42 4.95 -8.33 0.50
N LEU A 43 3.63 -8.38 0.25
CA LEU A 43 3.13 -8.32 -1.11
C LEU A 43 3.75 -7.08 -1.76
N PRO A 44 4.44 -7.23 -2.90
CA PRO A 44 5.18 -6.13 -3.49
C PRO A 44 4.23 -4.97 -3.75
N CYS A 45 4.67 -3.77 -3.39
CA CYS A 45 3.88 -2.57 -3.57
C CYS A 45 3.87 -2.22 -5.06
N VAL A 46 2.78 -2.57 -5.73
CA VAL A 46 2.63 -2.31 -7.17
C VAL A 46 2.17 -0.86 -7.35
N ILE A 47 2.85 -0.13 -8.24
CA ILE A 47 2.39 1.19 -8.66
C ILE A 47 1.12 0.97 -9.49
N LEU A 48 0.03 1.64 -9.11
CA LEU A 48 -1.21 1.58 -9.88
C LEU A 48 -0.97 2.15 -11.28
N PRO A 49 -1.15 1.37 -12.37
CA PRO A 49 -1.00 1.90 -13.71
C PRO A 49 -2.13 2.90 -14.03
N PRO A 50 -1.93 3.84 -14.96
CA PRO A 50 -3.01 4.63 -15.52
C PRO A 50 -4.07 3.74 -16.18
N GLY A 51 -5.34 4.14 -16.11
CA GLY A 51 -6.44 3.37 -16.68
C GLY A 51 -7.81 3.79 -16.16
N ASP A 52 -8.84 3.07 -16.61
CA ASP A 52 -10.22 3.23 -16.14
C ASP A 52 -10.51 2.19 -15.06
N TYR A 53 -11.08 2.64 -13.94
CA TYR A 53 -11.28 1.83 -12.74
C TYR A 53 -12.65 2.04 -12.13
N VAL A 54 -13.16 0.98 -11.54
CA VAL A 54 -14.15 1.02 -10.47
C VAL A 54 -13.40 1.10 -9.14
N ILE A 55 -13.61 2.19 -8.40
CA ILE A 55 -12.95 2.43 -7.10
C ILE A 55 -13.91 2.00 -5.99
N GLN A 56 -13.45 1.20 -5.03
CA GLN A 56 -14.29 0.66 -3.95
C GLN A 56 -13.59 0.83 -2.60
N SER A 57 -14.33 1.20 -1.55
CA SER A 57 -13.76 1.17 -0.19
C SER A 57 -13.47 -0.27 0.22
N VAL A 58 -12.35 -0.47 0.90
CA VAL A 58 -11.96 -1.78 1.43
C VAL A 58 -12.85 -2.21 2.59
N THR A 59 -13.32 -1.27 3.43
CA THR A 59 -14.03 -1.62 4.67
C THR A 59 -15.45 -1.08 4.77
N ILE A 60 -15.73 0.13 4.24
CA ILE A 60 -17.04 0.77 4.38
C ILE A 60 -17.87 0.46 3.14
N ASN A 61 -18.94 -0.32 3.29
CA ASN A 61 -19.74 -0.84 2.17
C ASN A 61 -18.84 -1.55 1.13
N PRO A 62 -18.11 -2.61 1.52
CA PRO A 62 -17.15 -3.27 0.65
C PRO A 62 -17.82 -3.81 -0.61
N GLY A 63 -17.14 -3.67 -1.75
CA GLY A 63 -17.66 -4.06 -3.06
C GLY A 63 -18.62 -3.04 -3.69
N VAL A 64 -18.97 -1.96 -2.98
CA VAL A 64 -19.83 -0.89 -3.51
C VAL A 64 -18.95 0.16 -4.18
N PRO A 65 -19.13 0.43 -5.48
CA PRO A 65 -18.37 1.44 -6.20
C PRO A 65 -18.58 2.85 -5.65
N LEU A 66 -17.52 3.66 -5.73
CA LEU A 66 -17.65 5.11 -5.79
C LEU A 66 -18.50 5.48 -7.00
N ASN A 67 -19.45 6.37 -6.78
CA ASN A 67 -20.33 6.92 -7.77
C ASN A 67 -20.48 8.43 -7.55
N VAL A 68 -21.25 9.08 -8.40
CA VAL A 68 -21.48 10.51 -8.40
C VAL A 68 -22.84 10.78 -7.76
N GLY A 69 -22.84 11.61 -6.74
CA GLY A 69 -24.04 12.09 -6.06
C GLY A 69 -24.69 13.27 -6.78
N SER A 70 -25.72 13.82 -6.13
CA SER A 70 -26.45 14.97 -6.65
C SER A 70 -25.54 16.18 -6.92
N PRO A 71 -25.80 16.94 -7.99
CA PRO A 71 -25.07 18.17 -8.25
C PRO A 71 -25.37 19.24 -7.20
N ASN A 72 -24.38 20.07 -6.91
CA ASN A 72 -24.49 21.31 -6.15
C ASN A 72 -23.70 22.43 -6.87
N THR A 73 -23.65 23.61 -6.28
CA THR A 73 -22.97 24.79 -6.85
C THR A 73 -21.46 24.62 -7.00
N LEU A 74 -20.86 23.69 -6.26
CA LEU A 74 -19.42 23.42 -6.22
C LEU A 74 -19.02 22.18 -7.05
N GLY A 75 -19.99 21.45 -7.61
CA GLY A 75 -19.79 20.23 -8.37
C GLY A 75 -20.71 19.11 -7.94
N ASN A 76 -20.38 17.87 -8.29
CA ASN A 76 -21.08 16.70 -7.79
C ASN A 76 -20.28 16.05 -6.66
N VAL A 77 -20.94 15.78 -5.55
CA VAL A 77 -20.34 15.05 -4.42
C VAL A 77 -20.00 13.62 -4.85
N ILE A 78 -18.87 13.09 -4.40
CA ILE A 78 -18.52 11.68 -4.60
C ILE A 78 -19.14 10.87 -3.47
N VAL A 79 -19.84 9.78 -3.81
CA VAL A 79 -20.60 8.97 -2.85
C VAL A 79 -20.40 7.48 -3.06
N MET A 80 -20.64 6.68 -2.03
CA MET A 80 -20.87 5.24 -2.14
C MET A 80 -22.33 4.95 -1.82
N ARG A 81 -23.02 4.21 -2.71
CA ARG A 81 -24.42 3.84 -2.54
C ARG A 81 -24.69 2.46 -3.15
N ASN A 82 -25.30 1.56 -2.39
CA ASN A 82 -25.52 0.15 -2.78
C ASN A 82 -26.39 -0.01 -4.04
N ASN A 83 -27.26 0.96 -4.32
CA ASN A 83 -28.13 1.01 -5.48
C ASN A 83 -27.89 2.30 -6.27
N ALA A 84 -26.65 2.50 -6.73
CA ALA A 84 -26.33 3.68 -7.52
C ALA A 84 -27.22 3.70 -8.79
N PRO A 85 -27.99 4.78 -9.02
CA PRO A 85 -28.97 4.82 -10.11
C PRO A 85 -28.33 4.88 -11.50
N GLN A 86 -27.02 5.15 -11.59
CA GLN A 86 -26.29 5.41 -12.82
C GLN A 86 -24.95 4.67 -12.80
N PRO A 87 -24.91 3.40 -13.25
CA PRO A 87 -23.69 2.58 -13.28
C PRO A 87 -22.55 3.22 -14.09
N GLU A 88 -22.88 3.96 -15.15
CA GLU A 88 -21.94 4.67 -16.01
C GLU A 88 -21.16 5.78 -15.28
N LEU A 89 -21.70 6.29 -14.17
CA LEU A 89 -21.03 7.25 -13.31
C LEU A 89 -20.10 6.60 -12.28
N GLY A 90 -20.04 5.27 -12.23
CA GLY A 90 -19.17 4.51 -11.32
C GLY A 90 -17.75 4.26 -11.84
N VAL A 91 -17.41 4.75 -13.04
CA VAL A 91 -16.10 4.53 -13.68
C VAL A 91 -15.26 5.80 -13.61
N TRP A 92 -14.01 5.62 -13.19
CA TRP A 92 -13.06 6.68 -12.89
C TRP A 92 -11.76 6.45 -13.67
N ARG A 93 -11.36 7.43 -14.46
CA ARG A 93 -10.08 7.45 -15.17
C ARG A 93 -9.00 7.99 -14.25
N VAL A 94 -7.95 7.21 -14.05
CA VAL A 94 -6.71 7.60 -13.40
C VAL A 94 -5.66 7.85 -14.49
N GLN A 95 -5.14 9.08 -14.54
CA GLN A 95 -4.14 9.48 -15.53
C GLN A 95 -2.98 10.22 -14.87
N PRO A 96 -1.74 10.14 -15.40
CA PRO A 96 -0.61 10.87 -14.85
C PRO A 96 -0.87 12.38 -14.88
N ALA A 97 -0.46 13.08 -13.82
CA ALA A 97 -0.43 14.54 -13.80
C ALA A 97 0.96 15.05 -14.22
N ASP A 98 1.01 16.18 -14.94
CA ASP A 98 2.26 16.77 -15.44
C ASP A 98 3.27 17.08 -14.32
N GLN A 99 2.78 17.36 -13.12
CA GLN A 99 3.59 17.70 -11.94
C GLN A 99 3.99 16.47 -11.10
N GLY A 100 3.70 15.26 -11.58
CA GLY A 100 3.80 14.03 -10.81
C GLY A 100 2.51 13.70 -10.05
N GLY A 101 2.30 12.43 -9.73
CA GLY A 101 1.02 11.93 -9.20
C GLY A 101 -0.01 11.70 -10.30
N PHE A 102 -1.29 11.81 -9.95
CA PHE A 102 -2.41 11.46 -10.81
C PHE A 102 -3.54 12.50 -10.78
N HIS A 103 -4.19 12.69 -11.92
CA HIS A 103 -5.53 13.26 -11.98
C HIS A 103 -6.56 12.13 -12.01
N ILE A 104 -7.69 12.35 -11.36
CA ILE A 104 -8.84 11.44 -11.38
C ILE A 104 -9.97 12.14 -12.12
N LEU A 105 -10.59 11.47 -13.08
CA LEU A 105 -11.70 12.00 -13.88
C LEU A 105 -12.87 11.01 -13.84
N ASN A 106 -14.09 11.51 -13.67
CA ASN A 106 -15.27 10.68 -13.85
C ASN A 106 -15.53 10.48 -15.35
N VAL A 107 -15.60 9.22 -15.81
CA VAL A 107 -15.71 8.89 -17.23
C VAL A 107 -17.08 9.27 -17.79
N GLY A 108 -18.17 8.95 -17.08
CA GLY A 108 -19.53 9.24 -17.53
C GLY A 108 -19.81 10.75 -17.65
N LEU A 109 -19.33 11.55 -16.70
CA LEU A 109 -19.45 13.00 -16.75
C LEU A 109 -18.37 13.71 -17.57
N ARG A 110 -17.28 13.03 -17.90
CA ARG A 110 -16.08 13.60 -18.56
C ARG A 110 -15.54 14.83 -17.82
N ARG A 111 -15.56 14.80 -16.49
CA ARG A 111 -15.16 15.92 -15.63
C ARG A 111 -14.15 15.47 -14.58
N ASN A 112 -13.22 16.36 -14.29
CA ASN A 112 -12.15 16.12 -13.32
C ASN A 112 -12.69 16.10 -11.89
N VAL A 113 -12.06 15.30 -11.06
CA VAL A 113 -12.16 15.44 -9.61
C VAL A 113 -11.28 16.61 -9.17
N THR A 114 -11.84 17.45 -8.32
CA THR A 114 -11.16 18.57 -7.68
C THR A 114 -11.39 18.52 -6.17
N SER A 115 -10.61 19.28 -5.42
CA SER A 115 -10.78 19.45 -3.98
C SER A 115 -11.26 20.85 -3.68
N ILE A 116 -12.35 20.95 -2.93
CA ILE A 116 -12.89 22.21 -2.44
C ILE A 116 -12.63 22.33 -0.94
N HIS A 117 -12.41 23.55 -0.47
CA HIS A 117 -12.33 23.89 0.95
C HIS A 117 -13.62 24.59 1.36
N LEU A 118 -14.41 23.95 2.20
CA LEU A 118 -15.57 24.54 2.83
C LEU A 118 -15.10 25.35 4.04
N VAL A 119 -15.08 26.67 3.90
CA VAL A 119 -14.49 27.58 4.90
C VAL A 119 -15.25 27.52 6.22
N GLU A 120 -16.59 27.37 6.17
CA GLU A 120 -17.44 27.40 7.36
C GLU A 120 -17.24 26.20 8.28
N SER A 121 -16.96 25.03 7.70
CA SER A 121 -16.70 23.79 8.44
C SER A 121 -15.22 23.42 8.53
N ASN A 122 -14.35 24.22 7.88
CA ASN A 122 -12.95 23.90 7.66
C ASN A 122 -12.72 22.48 7.08
N LEU A 123 -13.64 22.05 6.20
CA LEU A 123 -13.66 20.70 5.65
C LEU A 123 -13.16 20.73 4.21
N PHE A 124 -12.35 19.74 3.84
CA PHE A 124 -11.94 19.53 2.46
C PHE A 124 -12.74 18.38 1.84
N LEU A 125 -13.31 18.60 0.67
CA LEU A 125 -14.12 17.60 -0.03
C LEU A 125 -13.57 17.34 -1.43
N PRO A 126 -13.37 16.08 -1.84
CA PRO A 126 -13.22 15.74 -3.24
C PRO A 126 -14.60 15.74 -3.91
N VAL A 127 -14.71 16.47 -5.02
CA VAL A 127 -15.94 16.59 -5.81
C VAL A 127 -15.61 16.44 -7.29
N VAL A 128 -16.55 15.94 -8.09
CA VAL A 128 -16.46 16.08 -9.54
C VAL A 128 -16.78 17.53 -9.88
N GLY A 129 -15.78 18.28 -10.31
CA GLY A 129 -15.89 19.72 -10.55
C GLY A 129 -16.93 20.06 -11.62
N VAL A 130 -17.35 21.32 -11.66
CA VAL A 130 -18.14 21.85 -12.78
C VAL A 130 -17.27 21.92 -14.06
N THR A 131 -17.88 22.20 -15.20
CA THR A 131 -17.17 22.31 -16.49
C THR A 131 -15.96 23.25 -16.38
N ASN A 132 -14.82 22.86 -16.96
CA ASN A 132 -13.55 23.59 -16.96
C ASN A 132 -12.90 23.78 -15.57
N THR A 133 -13.33 23.05 -14.54
CA THR A 133 -12.64 23.07 -13.25
C THR A 133 -11.29 22.36 -13.37
N PRO A 134 -10.18 22.99 -12.91
CA PRO A 134 -8.88 22.33 -12.85
C PRO A 134 -8.92 21.04 -12.02
N ALA A 135 -8.21 20.02 -12.48
CA ALA A 135 -8.05 18.78 -11.73
C ALA A 135 -7.17 19.01 -10.49
N THR A 136 -7.51 18.36 -9.38
CA THR A 136 -6.58 18.23 -8.27
C THR A 136 -5.60 17.09 -8.53
N THR A 137 -4.33 17.31 -8.24
CA THR A 137 -3.30 16.28 -8.26
C THR A 137 -3.37 15.45 -6.98
N TYR A 138 -3.49 14.13 -7.14
CA TYR A 138 -3.49 13.16 -6.05
C TYR A 138 -2.27 12.24 -6.14
N ALA A 139 -1.73 11.86 -5.00
CA ALA A 139 -0.83 10.71 -4.91
C ALA A 139 -1.68 9.46 -4.62
N ILE A 140 -1.56 8.45 -5.49
CA ILE A 140 -2.16 7.13 -5.26
C ILE A 140 -1.03 6.19 -4.85
N GLN A 141 -1.04 5.78 -3.59
CA GLN A 141 0.06 5.04 -2.97
C GLN A 141 -0.45 3.68 -2.53
N CYS A 142 0.30 2.61 -2.78
CA CYS A 142 -0.14 1.31 -2.29
C CYS A 142 0.01 1.23 -0.76
N ALA A 143 -1.00 0.65 -0.13
CA ALA A 143 -1.11 0.45 1.31
C ALA A 143 -0.79 -1.00 1.74
N GLY A 144 -0.35 -1.83 0.79
CA GLY A 144 -0.15 -3.28 0.95
C GLY A 144 -1.39 -4.08 0.57
N GLY A 145 -1.23 -5.38 0.31
CA GLY A 145 -2.37 -6.28 0.04
C GLY A 145 -3.14 -6.01 -1.27
N GLY A 146 -2.59 -5.22 -2.19
CA GLY A 146 -3.29 -4.76 -3.39
C GLY A 146 -4.24 -3.57 -3.15
N GLU A 147 -4.18 -2.97 -1.96
CA GLU A 147 -4.97 -1.80 -1.56
C GLU A 147 -4.17 -0.51 -1.75
N TYR A 148 -4.87 0.61 -1.87
CA TYR A 148 -4.27 1.92 -2.11
C TYR A 148 -4.91 3.00 -1.23
N VAL A 149 -4.16 4.07 -0.96
CA VAL A 149 -4.68 5.33 -0.41
C VAL A 149 -4.64 6.41 -1.49
N ILE A 150 -5.62 7.31 -1.46
CA ILE A 150 -5.71 8.46 -2.37
C ILE A 150 -5.48 9.73 -1.56
N LYS A 151 -4.35 10.38 -1.77
CA LYS A 151 -3.88 11.54 -1.00
C LYS A 151 -3.93 12.81 -1.83
N ASN A 152 -4.58 13.85 -1.34
CA ASN A 152 -4.40 15.20 -1.90
C ASN A 152 -2.99 15.69 -1.53
N VAL A 153 -2.16 15.97 -2.53
CA VAL A 153 -0.74 16.30 -2.32
C VAL A 153 -0.53 17.66 -1.66
N VAL A 154 -1.47 18.60 -1.82
CA VAL A 154 -1.37 19.95 -1.26
C VAL A 154 -1.95 20.00 0.16
N ALA A 155 -3.11 19.38 0.38
CA ALA A 155 -3.77 19.39 1.68
C ALA A 155 -3.19 18.37 2.68
N ASP A 156 -2.35 17.44 2.21
CA ASP A 156 -1.79 16.34 3.02
C ASP A 156 -2.84 15.41 3.66
N GLN A 157 -4.00 15.27 3.00
CA GLN A 157 -5.16 14.54 3.51
C GLN A 157 -5.60 13.41 2.57
N LEU A 158 -6.22 12.37 3.13
CA LEU A 158 -6.64 11.15 2.45
C LEU A 158 -8.15 11.13 2.21
N TRP A 159 -8.54 10.58 1.06
CA TRP A 159 -9.93 10.23 0.80
C TRP A 159 -10.41 9.25 1.86
N THR A 160 -11.43 9.67 2.59
CA THR A 160 -12.01 8.91 3.69
C THR A 160 -13.52 8.86 3.52
N PRO A 161 -14.13 7.66 3.51
CA PRO A 161 -15.57 7.53 3.48
C PRO A 161 -16.15 7.91 4.84
N VAL A 162 -17.16 8.77 4.82
CA VAL A 162 -17.89 9.24 6.00
C VAL A 162 -19.37 8.91 5.82
N PRO A 163 -20.03 8.24 6.79
CA PRO A 163 -21.45 7.99 6.74
C PRO A 163 -22.23 9.29 6.62
N SER A 164 -23.22 9.33 5.73
CA SER A 164 -24.16 10.45 5.66
C SER A 164 -25.34 10.25 6.62
N SER A 165 -26.28 11.20 6.65
CA SER A 165 -27.56 11.02 7.36
C SER A 165 -28.40 9.86 6.82
N ASP A 166 -28.18 9.46 5.56
CA ASP A 166 -28.72 8.23 4.99
C ASP A 166 -27.73 7.09 5.25
N PRO A 167 -28.12 6.04 6.01
CA PRO A 167 -27.22 4.94 6.39
C PRO A 167 -26.73 4.10 5.20
N TYR A 168 -27.38 4.21 4.04
CA TYR A 168 -26.97 3.50 2.82
C TYR A 168 -26.09 4.35 1.89
N VAL A 169 -25.74 5.57 2.32
CA VAL A 169 -24.91 6.50 1.57
C VAL A 169 -23.75 6.97 2.42
N SER A 170 -22.55 6.82 1.88
CA SER A 170 -21.35 7.46 2.43
C SER A 170 -20.88 8.53 1.46
N THR A 171 -20.50 9.70 1.98
CA THR A 171 -19.78 10.74 1.23
C THR A 171 -18.28 10.54 1.40
N ILE A 172 -17.48 11.14 0.53
CA ILE A 172 -16.02 11.14 0.68
C ILE A 172 -15.57 12.51 1.19
N GLU A 173 -14.70 12.49 2.19
CA GLU A 173 -14.03 13.68 2.74
C GLU A 173 -12.51 13.52 2.63
N LEU A 174 -11.79 14.64 2.65
CA LEU A 174 -10.34 14.65 2.82
C LEU A 174 -10.02 14.84 4.30
N LEU A 175 -9.54 13.77 4.95
CA LEU A 175 -9.19 13.78 6.37
C LEU A 175 -7.71 13.43 6.57
N PRO A 176 -7.08 13.86 7.67
CA PRO A 176 -5.72 13.44 8.00
C PRO A 176 -5.57 11.92 8.00
N SER A 177 -4.36 11.43 7.73
CA SER A 177 -4.10 9.99 7.82
C SER A 177 -4.29 9.53 9.26
N SER A 178 -5.09 8.49 9.44
CA SER A 178 -5.33 7.82 10.72
C SER A 178 -4.62 6.47 10.84
N GLY A 179 -4.02 5.99 9.73
CA GLY A 179 -3.54 4.62 9.61
C GLY A 179 -4.66 3.56 9.54
N SER A 180 -5.93 3.98 9.54
CA SER A 180 -7.07 3.08 9.45
C SER A 180 -7.24 2.53 8.03
N ARG A 181 -7.55 1.23 7.95
CA ARG A 181 -7.93 0.56 6.69
C ARG A 181 -9.23 1.13 6.08
N SER A 182 -10.00 1.94 6.82
CA SER A 182 -11.13 2.69 6.25
C SER A 182 -10.75 3.74 5.22
N GLN A 183 -9.48 4.18 5.19
CA GLN A 183 -8.94 5.10 4.20
C GLN A 183 -8.36 4.37 2.98
N HIS A 184 -8.50 3.04 2.92
CA HIS A 184 -7.98 2.21 1.85
C HIS A 184 -9.05 1.92 0.78
N TRP A 185 -8.56 1.80 -0.45
CA TRP A 185 -9.35 1.69 -1.65
C TRP A 185 -8.83 0.55 -2.53
N ASN A 186 -9.76 -0.20 -3.11
CA ASN A 186 -9.49 -1.13 -4.19
C ASN A 186 -9.73 -0.44 -5.52
N PHE A 187 -8.85 -0.68 -6.48
CA PHE A 187 -8.98 -0.24 -7.87
C PHE A 187 -9.18 -1.45 -8.76
N VAL A 188 -10.41 -1.65 -9.22
CA VAL A 188 -10.79 -2.77 -10.09
C VAL A 188 -10.82 -2.26 -11.53
N PRO A 189 -10.06 -2.82 -12.48
CA PRO A 189 -10.13 -2.41 -13.88
C PRO A 189 -11.57 -2.46 -14.41
N ALA A 190 -12.00 -1.40 -15.09
CA ALA A 190 -13.35 -1.24 -15.65
C ALA A 190 -13.45 -1.69 -17.12
#